data_AF-A0A3B8VPN1-F1
#
_entry.id   AF-A0A3B8VPN1-F1
#
_cell.length_a   1.000
_cell.length_b   1.000
_cell.length_c   1.000
_cell.angle_alpha   90.00
_cell.angle_beta   90.00
_cell.angle_gamma   90.00
#
_symmetry.space_group_name_H-M   'P 1'
#
loop_
_entity.id
_entity.type
_entity.pdbx_description
1 polymer ?
#
loop_
_entity_poly.entity_id
_entity_poly.type
_entity_poly.pdbx_seq_one_letter_code
_entity_poly.pdbx_strand_id
1 'polypeptide(L)'
;MPIGDPPNYTDMPQSLTEGRYPTRWELDAVSPYNPVYIRGIWTPWNVPPSVSIANSIALRLAGIDRHTQSPDSTVTIDRNSDGEPTGIFIDQNTYPTVEFNLMRVVPRFTHAQTVEALKRSKALYNSVGTTGTYEGHGVAPEIVRAYKEVWDSGAATVRSHLALNPVWESTAEA
;
A
#
# COMPACT_ATOMS: atom_id res chain seq x y z
N MET A 1 8.89 -0.74 -0.85
CA MET A 1 7.71 -1.63 -0.96
C MET A 1 7.51 -1.93 -2.42
N PRO A 2 8.09 -3.00 -2.98
CA PRO A 2 8.32 -2.81 -4.40
C PRO A 2 8.61 -4.06 -5.21
N ILE A 3 8.53 -3.79 -6.48
CA ILE A 3 9.26 -4.52 -7.47
C ILE A 3 10.74 -4.23 -7.16
N GLY A 4 11.58 -5.26 -6.98
CA GLY A 4 12.98 -5.12 -6.55
C GLY A 4 13.31 -5.98 -5.32
N ASP A 5 14.57 -5.97 -4.90
CA ASP A 5 15.06 -6.88 -3.88
C ASP A 5 15.13 -6.25 -2.48
N PRO A 6 14.70 -6.95 -1.42
CA PRO A 6 14.89 -6.48 -0.05
C PRO A 6 16.38 -6.43 0.33
N PRO A 7 16.80 -5.54 1.24
CA PRO A 7 15.99 -4.53 1.93
C PRO A 7 15.88 -3.21 1.15
N ASN A 8 16.68 -3.06 0.08
CA ASN A 8 16.88 -1.81 -0.63
C ASN A 8 16.15 -1.82 -1.95
N TYR A 9 15.17 -0.95 -2.02
CA TYR A 9 14.26 -0.87 -3.14
C TYR A 9 14.45 0.41 -3.95
N THR A 10 15.68 0.90 -3.91
CA THR A 10 16.13 2.08 -4.62
C THR A 10 16.33 1.73 -6.09
N ASP A 11 16.40 2.76 -6.94
CA ASP A 11 16.85 2.61 -8.34
C ASP A 11 15.91 1.78 -9.22
N MET A 12 14.64 1.65 -8.83
CA MET A 12 13.59 1.08 -9.68
C MET A 12 13.13 2.13 -10.71
N PRO A 13 12.87 1.73 -11.96
CA PRO A 13 12.90 0.36 -12.48
C PRO A 13 14.26 -0.10 -13.03
N GLN A 14 15.31 0.70 -12.93
CA GLN A 14 16.61 0.44 -13.58
C GLN A 14 17.33 -0.80 -13.06
N SER A 15 17.05 -1.23 -11.82
CA SER A 15 17.61 -2.47 -11.28
C SER A 15 16.94 -3.74 -11.80
N LEU A 16 15.84 -3.64 -12.56
CA LEU A 16 15.25 -4.78 -13.27
C LEU A 16 16.05 -5.09 -14.53
N THR A 17 16.08 -6.38 -14.90
CA THR A 17 16.74 -6.82 -16.13
C THR A 17 16.17 -6.11 -17.37
N GLU A 18 14.87 -5.86 -17.37
CA GLU A 18 14.13 -5.19 -18.43
C GLU A 18 14.28 -3.65 -18.39
N GLY A 19 14.79 -3.08 -17.29
CA GLY A 19 14.91 -1.64 -17.08
C GLY A 19 13.59 -0.87 -17.08
N ARG A 20 12.46 -1.56 -16.93
CA ARG A 20 11.09 -1.00 -16.96
C ARG A 20 10.18 -1.72 -15.97
N TYR A 21 9.12 -1.05 -15.56
CA TYR A 21 8.07 -1.68 -14.77
C TYR A 21 7.33 -2.77 -15.59
N PRO A 22 6.84 -3.83 -14.92
CA PRO A 22 5.99 -4.82 -15.56
C PRO A 22 4.63 -4.20 -15.90
N THR A 23 4.03 -4.72 -16.95
CA THR A 23 2.72 -4.35 -17.47
C THR A 23 1.65 -5.32 -16.98
N ARG A 24 0.38 -4.96 -17.18
CA ARG A 24 -0.77 -5.80 -16.85
C ARG A 24 -0.68 -7.17 -17.49
N TRP A 25 -0.12 -7.27 -18.71
CA TRP A 25 -0.01 -8.54 -19.44
C TRP A 25 0.97 -9.51 -18.79
N GLU A 26 2.07 -8.98 -18.23
CA GLU A 26 3.04 -9.78 -17.46
C GLU A 26 2.42 -10.25 -16.14
N LEU A 27 1.62 -9.40 -15.48
CA LEU A 27 0.86 -9.79 -14.29
C LEU A 27 -0.27 -10.79 -14.61
N ASP A 28 -0.93 -10.65 -15.75
CA ASP A 28 -1.99 -11.56 -16.20
C ASP A 28 -1.43 -12.96 -16.48
N ALA A 29 -0.21 -13.05 -17.02
CA ALA A 29 0.45 -14.33 -17.30
C ALA A 29 0.68 -15.17 -16.02
N VAL A 30 1.00 -14.52 -14.90
CA VAL A 30 1.26 -15.19 -13.61
C VAL A 30 0.03 -15.27 -12.72
N SER A 31 -0.96 -14.40 -12.91
CA SER A 31 -2.20 -14.34 -12.13
C SER A 31 -3.44 -14.14 -13.02
N PRO A 32 -3.80 -15.13 -13.86
CA PRO A 32 -4.85 -14.98 -14.86
C PRO A 32 -6.27 -14.91 -14.28
N TYR A 33 -6.46 -15.37 -13.04
CA TYR A 33 -7.78 -15.51 -12.40
C TYR A 33 -7.93 -14.70 -11.11
N ASN A 34 -6.90 -13.99 -10.67
CA ASN A 34 -6.95 -13.17 -9.46
C ASN A 34 -6.63 -11.71 -9.79
N PRO A 35 -7.36 -10.73 -9.24
CA PRO A 35 -6.99 -9.32 -9.35
C PRO A 35 -5.65 -9.08 -8.64
N VAL A 36 -4.75 -8.38 -9.33
CA VAL A 36 -3.44 -7.99 -8.79
C VAL A 36 -3.32 -6.48 -8.86
N TYR A 37 -2.96 -5.88 -7.73
CA TYR A 37 -2.55 -4.49 -7.64
C TYR A 37 -1.30 -4.37 -6.77
N ILE A 38 -0.21 -3.93 -7.39
CA ILE A 38 1.05 -3.62 -6.73
C ILE A 38 1.02 -2.15 -6.39
N ARG A 39 0.85 -1.85 -5.10
CA ARG A 39 0.79 -0.47 -4.60
C ARG A 39 2.16 0.21 -4.72
N GLY A 40 2.13 1.48 -5.11
CA GLY A 40 3.31 2.35 -5.07
C GLY A 40 3.77 2.69 -3.65
N ILE A 41 4.94 3.32 -3.56
CA ILE A 41 5.54 3.67 -2.27
C ILE A 41 4.73 4.81 -1.64
N TRP A 42 3.98 4.46 -0.60
CA TRP A 42 3.17 5.40 0.17
C TRP A 42 3.88 5.72 1.49
N THR A 43 4.79 6.69 1.45
CA THR A 43 5.48 7.18 2.67
C THR A 43 5.72 8.69 2.53
N PRO A 44 5.76 9.46 3.64
CA PRO A 44 6.14 10.88 3.61
C PRO A 44 7.56 11.11 3.10
N TRP A 45 8.40 10.06 3.12
CA TRP A 45 9.78 10.05 2.64
C TRP A 45 9.91 9.59 1.19
N ASN A 46 8.79 9.37 0.49
CA ASN A 46 8.81 8.98 -0.91
C ASN A 46 9.26 10.15 -1.77
N VAL A 47 10.10 9.88 -2.76
CA VAL A 47 10.43 10.84 -3.81
C VAL A 47 9.53 10.54 -4.99
N PRO A 48 8.66 11.48 -5.42
CA PRO A 48 7.87 11.28 -6.63
C PRO A 48 8.74 10.99 -7.87
N PRO A 49 8.26 10.20 -8.83
CA PRO A 49 6.91 9.63 -8.87
C PRO A 49 6.76 8.33 -8.06
N SER A 50 5.57 8.12 -7.49
CA SER A 50 5.14 6.80 -7.05
C SER A 50 4.52 6.03 -8.21
N VAL A 51 4.97 4.81 -8.43
CA VAL A 51 4.44 3.93 -9.50
C VAL A 51 3.66 2.77 -8.89
N SER A 52 2.46 2.54 -9.41
CA SER A 52 1.61 1.40 -9.02
C SER A 52 1.13 0.66 -10.27
N ILE A 53 0.86 -0.64 -10.15
CA ILE A 53 0.62 -1.50 -11.31
C ILE A 53 -0.56 -2.43 -11.04
N ALA A 54 -1.51 -2.47 -11.96
CA ALA A 54 -2.70 -3.31 -11.91
C ALA A 54 -2.76 -4.29 -13.08
N ASN A 55 -3.23 -5.51 -12.84
CA ASN A 55 -3.51 -6.47 -13.92
C ASN A 55 -4.89 -6.22 -14.57
N SER A 56 -5.23 -6.98 -15.60
CA SER A 56 -6.47 -6.75 -16.37
C SER A 56 -7.74 -6.95 -15.56
N ILE A 57 -7.75 -7.90 -14.61
CA ILE A 57 -8.92 -8.09 -13.72
C ILE A 57 -9.07 -6.90 -12.78
N ALA A 58 -7.98 -6.42 -12.17
CA ALA A 58 -8.01 -5.26 -11.28
C ALA A 58 -8.48 -3.99 -11.99
N LEU A 59 -7.99 -3.73 -13.22
CA LEU A 59 -8.46 -2.61 -14.04
C LEU A 59 -9.95 -2.70 -14.34
N ARG A 60 -10.45 -3.89 -14.70
CA ARG A 60 -11.86 -4.13 -14.98
C ARG A 60 -12.74 -3.88 -13.75
N LEU A 61 -12.32 -4.35 -12.57
CA LEU A 61 -13.01 -4.11 -11.30
C LEU A 61 -13.03 -2.62 -10.93
N ALA A 62 -11.98 -1.87 -11.29
CA ALA A 62 -11.89 -0.43 -11.12
C ALA A 62 -12.66 0.36 -12.20
N GLY A 63 -13.19 -0.30 -13.23
CA GLY A 63 -13.87 0.36 -14.35
C GLY A 63 -12.93 1.17 -15.27
N ILE A 64 -11.65 0.82 -15.32
CA ILE A 64 -10.62 1.53 -16.09
C ILE A 64 -10.47 0.90 -17.48
N ASP A 65 -10.54 1.76 -18.51
CA ASP A 65 -10.45 1.40 -19.93
C ASP A 65 -9.65 2.44 -20.75
N ARG A 66 -9.67 2.28 -22.08
CA ARG A 66 -9.01 3.21 -23.02
C ARG A 66 -9.54 4.65 -22.99
N HIS A 67 -10.77 4.84 -22.51
CA HIS A 67 -11.45 6.15 -22.45
C HIS A 67 -11.30 6.82 -21.09
N THR A 68 -10.81 6.10 -20.08
CA THR A 68 -10.61 6.62 -18.72
C THR A 68 -9.61 7.76 -18.71
N GLN A 69 -10.01 8.91 -18.17
CA GLN A 69 -9.12 10.06 -18.04
C GLN A 69 -8.32 9.98 -16.75
N SER A 70 -7.10 10.55 -16.76
CA SER A 70 -6.38 10.82 -15.53
C SER A 70 -7.20 11.75 -14.62
N PRO A 71 -7.19 11.55 -13.29
CA PRO A 71 -7.91 12.41 -12.35
C PRO A 71 -7.50 13.89 -12.44
N ASP A 72 -6.20 14.15 -12.64
CA ASP A 72 -5.60 15.48 -12.78
C ASP A 72 -4.23 15.37 -13.49
N SER A 73 -3.50 16.48 -13.59
CA SER A 73 -2.19 16.53 -14.28
C SER A 73 -1.04 15.85 -13.55
N THR A 74 -1.21 15.50 -12.27
CA THR A 74 -0.19 14.84 -11.45
C THR A 74 -0.23 13.32 -11.56
N VAL A 75 -1.31 12.75 -12.08
CA VAL A 75 -1.49 11.30 -12.24
C VAL A 75 -1.52 10.94 -13.73
N THR A 76 -0.69 10.00 -14.15
CA THR A 76 -0.66 9.48 -15.52
C THR A 76 -1.07 8.01 -15.53
N ILE A 77 -2.04 7.67 -16.38
CA ILE A 77 -2.33 6.29 -16.78
C ILE A 77 -1.46 5.97 -17.99
N ASP A 78 -0.48 5.08 -17.84
CA ASP A 78 0.38 4.68 -18.95
C ASP A 78 -0.40 3.87 -19.98
N ARG A 79 -0.14 4.11 -21.27
CA ARG A 79 -0.89 3.56 -22.39
C ARG A 79 0.05 3.07 -23.48
N ASN A 80 -0.33 1.98 -24.14
CA ASN A 80 0.39 1.49 -25.32
C ASN A 80 0.04 2.32 -26.58
N SER A 81 0.59 1.91 -27.73
CA SER A 81 0.35 2.54 -29.04
C SER A 81 -1.12 2.56 -29.48
N ASP A 82 -1.92 1.63 -28.99
CA ASP A 82 -3.35 1.51 -29.32
C ASP A 82 -4.24 2.32 -28.35
N GLY A 83 -3.63 3.00 -27.38
CA GLY A 83 -4.32 3.74 -26.33
C GLY A 83 -4.84 2.88 -25.19
N GLU A 84 -4.52 1.59 -25.16
CA GLU A 84 -4.94 0.67 -24.09
C GLU A 84 -4.10 0.91 -22.82
N PRO A 85 -4.71 0.98 -21.62
CA PRO A 85 -3.97 1.10 -20.37
C PRO A 85 -3.01 -0.08 -20.20
N THR A 86 -1.73 0.18 -19.96
CA THR A 86 -0.75 -0.88 -19.69
C THR A 86 -0.88 -1.43 -18.27
N GLY A 87 -1.71 -0.80 -17.43
CA GLY A 87 -1.87 -1.11 -16.01
C GLY A 87 -0.92 -0.35 -15.10
N ILE A 88 0.04 0.41 -15.64
CA ILE A 88 0.96 1.24 -14.88
C ILE A 88 0.32 2.61 -14.62
N PHE A 89 0.34 3.05 -13.36
CA PHE A 89 -0.06 4.38 -12.94
C PHE A 89 1.14 5.10 -12.33
N ILE A 90 1.39 6.33 -12.78
CA ILE A 90 2.49 7.19 -12.34
C ILE A 90 1.89 8.38 -11.62
N ASP A 91 2.23 8.55 -10.34
CA ASP A 91 1.70 9.59 -9.48
C ASP A 91 2.83 10.53 -9.01
N GLN A 92 2.74 11.80 -9.39
CA GLN A 92 3.74 12.83 -9.07
C GLN A 92 3.52 13.49 -7.70
N ASN A 93 2.47 13.10 -6.96
CA ASN A 93 2.24 13.64 -5.63
C ASN A 93 3.21 13.04 -4.60
N THR A 94 3.57 13.84 -3.59
CA THR A 94 4.30 13.35 -2.41
C THR A 94 3.56 12.20 -1.73
N TYR A 95 2.22 12.29 -1.66
CA TYR A 95 1.35 11.22 -1.22
C TYR A 95 0.55 10.66 -2.40
N PRO A 96 0.75 9.39 -2.77
CA PRO A 96 0.04 8.78 -3.89
C PRO A 96 -1.48 8.81 -3.68
N THR A 97 -2.18 9.27 -4.71
CA THR A 97 -3.63 9.46 -4.78
C THR A 97 -4.34 8.36 -5.57
N VAL A 98 -3.62 7.55 -6.35
CA VAL A 98 -4.19 6.50 -7.21
C VAL A 98 -5.21 5.61 -6.49
N GLU A 99 -4.95 5.17 -5.25
CA GLU A 99 -5.90 4.34 -4.46
C GLU A 99 -7.18 5.09 -4.03
N PHE A 100 -7.16 6.41 -4.00
CA PHE A 100 -8.31 7.23 -3.64
C PHE A 100 -9.14 7.64 -4.86
N ASN A 101 -8.55 7.58 -6.06
CA ASN A 101 -9.15 8.12 -7.28
C ASN A 101 -9.52 7.00 -8.26
N LEU A 102 -8.53 6.24 -8.69
CA LEU A 102 -8.64 5.23 -9.76
C LEU A 102 -8.84 3.83 -9.18
N MET A 103 -8.10 3.48 -8.13
CA MET A 103 -8.07 2.14 -7.54
C MET A 103 -8.84 2.04 -6.23
N ARG A 104 -9.99 2.75 -6.14
CA ARG A 104 -10.86 2.76 -4.94
C ARG A 104 -11.42 1.38 -4.56
N VAL A 105 -11.42 0.44 -5.51
CA VAL A 105 -11.88 -0.94 -5.31
C VAL A 105 -10.90 -1.77 -4.47
N VAL A 106 -9.67 -1.29 -4.25
CA VAL A 106 -8.69 -1.97 -3.41
C VAL A 106 -9.21 -2.04 -1.98
N PRO A 107 -9.39 -3.25 -1.42
CA PRO A 107 -9.96 -3.40 -0.09
C PRO A 107 -9.01 -2.84 0.98
N ARG A 108 -9.58 -2.20 1.99
CA ARG A 108 -8.84 -1.83 3.21
C ARG A 108 -8.66 -3.07 4.10
N PHE A 109 -7.61 -3.08 4.90
CA PHE A 109 -7.43 -4.13 5.90
C PHE A 109 -8.59 -4.14 6.88
N THR A 110 -9.16 -5.31 7.10
CA THR A 110 -10.16 -5.53 8.15
C THR A 110 -9.49 -5.51 9.53
N HIS A 111 -10.27 -5.24 10.57
CA HIS A 111 -9.79 -5.30 11.95
C HIS A 111 -9.14 -6.65 12.28
N ALA A 112 -9.78 -7.76 11.89
CA ALA A 112 -9.25 -9.10 12.12
C ALA A 112 -7.91 -9.33 11.42
N GLN A 113 -7.74 -8.85 10.19
CA GLN A 113 -6.44 -8.91 9.49
C GLN A 113 -5.38 -8.09 10.22
N THR A 114 -5.73 -6.92 10.75
CA THR A 114 -4.80 -6.08 11.53
C THR A 114 -4.38 -6.77 12.83
N VAL A 115 -5.30 -7.42 13.54
CA VAL A 115 -5.02 -8.21 14.76
C VAL A 115 -4.07 -9.37 14.46
N GLU A 116 -4.34 -10.14 13.40
CA GLU A 116 -3.47 -11.26 13.01
C GLU A 116 -2.10 -10.80 12.50
N ALA A 117 -2.05 -9.72 11.72
CA ALA A 117 -0.79 -9.11 11.30
C ALA A 117 0.03 -8.64 12.50
N LEU A 118 -0.61 -8.06 13.53
CA LEU A 118 0.05 -7.63 14.74
C LEU A 118 0.65 -8.80 15.52
N LYS A 119 -0.08 -9.91 15.68
CA LYS A 119 0.44 -11.15 16.29
C LYS A 119 1.66 -11.68 15.53
N ARG A 120 1.57 -11.76 14.20
CA ARG A 120 2.68 -12.21 13.34
C ARG A 120 3.90 -11.29 13.44
N SER A 121 3.68 -9.98 13.41
CA SER A 121 4.75 -8.99 13.54
C SER A 121 5.49 -9.13 14.88
N LYS A 122 4.75 -9.28 15.98
CA LYS A 122 5.34 -9.53 17.31
C LYS A 122 6.14 -10.84 17.37
N ALA A 123 5.68 -11.91 16.73
CA ALA A 123 6.45 -13.15 16.63
C ALA A 123 7.76 -12.97 15.84
N LEU A 124 7.73 -12.21 14.73
CA LEU A 124 8.93 -11.87 13.96
C LEU A 124 9.91 -11.03 14.80
N TYR A 125 9.43 -10.03 15.55
CA TYR A 125 10.25 -9.25 16.47
C TYR A 125 10.92 -10.13 17.54
N ASN A 126 10.19 -11.06 18.13
CA ASN A 126 10.76 -12.01 19.09
C ASN A 126 11.88 -12.86 18.48
N SER A 127 11.75 -13.29 17.22
CA SER A 127 12.74 -14.15 16.55
C SER A 127 14.13 -13.52 16.42
N VAL A 128 14.19 -12.19 16.52
CA VAL A 128 15.43 -11.40 16.47
C VAL A 128 15.72 -10.69 17.80
N GLY A 129 15.07 -11.10 18.90
CA GLY A 129 15.32 -10.59 20.25
C GLY A 129 14.72 -9.21 20.55
N THR A 130 13.85 -8.68 19.69
CA THR A 130 13.15 -7.41 19.95
C THR A 130 12.06 -7.63 21.00
N THR A 131 12.18 -6.98 22.16
CA THR A 131 11.23 -7.11 23.28
C THR A 131 10.33 -5.90 23.50
N GLY A 132 10.57 -4.81 22.76
CA GLY A 132 9.77 -3.59 22.82
C GLY A 132 9.71 -2.86 21.48
N THR A 133 8.59 -2.19 21.22
CA THR A 133 8.38 -1.30 20.07
C THR A 133 7.84 0.06 20.52
N TYR A 134 8.12 1.09 19.71
CA TYR A 134 7.53 2.41 19.81
C TYR A 134 6.86 2.74 18.48
N GLU A 135 5.56 2.96 18.50
CA GLU A 135 4.78 3.43 17.35
C GLU A 135 4.61 4.94 17.45
N GLY A 136 5.43 5.68 16.70
CA GLY A 136 5.55 7.12 16.77
C GLY A 136 4.72 7.91 15.75
N HIS A 137 4.06 7.24 14.80
CA HIS A 137 3.35 7.93 13.70
C HIS A 137 1.96 8.47 14.10
N GLY A 138 1.59 8.37 15.37
CA GLY A 138 0.23 8.63 15.83
C GLY A 138 -0.70 7.48 15.47
N VAL A 139 -1.26 6.80 16.47
CA VAL A 139 -2.19 5.68 16.23
C VAL A 139 -3.64 6.14 16.28
N ALA A 140 -4.38 5.83 15.22
CA ALA A 140 -5.82 6.00 15.19
C ALA A 140 -6.53 5.02 16.15
N PRO A 141 -7.75 5.34 16.62
CA PRO A 141 -8.52 4.48 17.53
C PRO A 141 -8.69 3.04 17.03
N GLU A 142 -8.82 2.83 15.72
CA GLU A 142 -8.93 1.50 15.08
C GLU A 142 -7.70 0.65 15.38
N ILE A 143 -6.52 1.25 15.30
CA ILE A 143 -5.25 0.57 15.56
C ILE A 143 -5.10 0.30 17.05
N VAL A 144 -5.44 1.26 17.92
CA VAL A 144 -5.46 1.06 19.38
C VAL A 144 -6.33 -0.14 19.76
N ARG A 145 -7.52 -0.27 19.16
CA ARG A 145 -8.42 -1.42 19.39
C ARG A 145 -7.75 -2.74 19.01
N ALA A 146 -7.04 -2.81 17.88
CA ALA A 146 -6.33 -4.03 17.48
C ALA A 146 -5.21 -4.40 18.46
N TYR A 147 -4.44 -3.41 18.94
CA TYR A 147 -3.44 -3.63 20.00
C TYR A 147 -4.07 -4.11 21.31
N LYS A 148 -5.20 -3.51 21.71
CA LYS A 148 -5.94 -3.87 22.92
C LYS A 148 -6.50 -5.30 22.84
N GLU A 149 -7.00 -5.73 21.69
CA GLU A 149 -7.49 -7.10 21.52
C GLU A 149 -6.36 -8.14 21.61
N VAL A 150 -5.20 -7.87 21.00
CA VAL A 150 -4.01 -8.73 21.15
C VAL A 150 -3.54 -8.78 22.60
N TRP A 151 -3.67 -7.68 23.34
CA TRP A 151 -3.37 -7.63 24.78
C TRP A 151 -4.38 -8.43 25.61
N ASP A 152 -5.68 -8.19 25.46
CA ASP A 152 -6.75 -8.82 26.24
C ASP A 152 -6.83 -10.34 26.02
N SER A 153 -6.46 -10.80 24.82
CA SER A 153 -6.36 -12.23 24.51
C SER A 153 -5.11 -12.91 25.09
N GLY A 154 -4.22 -12.17 25.76
CA GLY A 154 -2.95 -12.69 26.29
C GLY A 154 -1.91 -13.00 25.20
N ALA A 155 -2.15 -12.61 23.95
CA ALA A 155 -1.28 -12.89 22.81
C ALA A 155 -0.18 -11.82 22.60
N ALA A 156 -0.14 -10.77 23.41
CA ALA A 156 0.87 -9.73 23.31
C ALA A 156 2.23 -10.21 23.83
N THR A 157 3.17 -10.47 22.91
CA THR A 157 4.52 -10.97 23.26
C THR A 157 5.63 -9.91 23.26
N VAL A 158 5.35 -8.72 22.72
CA VAL A 158 6.27 -7.58 22.65
C VAL A 158 5.60 -6.37 23.27
N ARG A 159 6.31 -5.65 24.16
CA ARG A 159 5.80 -4.42 24.79
C ARG A 159 5.68 -3.32 23.73
N SER A 160 4.52 -2.70 23.60
CA SER A 160 4.30 -1.66 22.58
C SER A 160 3.90 -0.36 23.22
N HIS A 161 4.69 0.69 22.97
CA HIS A 161 4.39 2.05 23.37
C HIS A 161 3.76 2.76 22.16
N LEU A 162 2.55 3.28 22.35
CA LEU A 162 1.77 3.89 21.28
C LEU A 162 1.65 5.39 21.52
N ALA A 163 2.08 6.21 20.56
CA ALA A 163 1.75 7.62 20.54
C ALA A 163 0.30 7.77 20.06
N LEU A 164 -0.62 8.12 20.95
CA LEU A 164 -2.04 8.25 20.60
C LEU A 164 -2.26 9.50 19.74
N ASN A 165 -3.03 9.37 18.67
CA ASN A 165 -3.55 10.50 17.93
C ASN A 165 -5.05 10.66 18.25
N PRO A 166 -5.44 11.57 19.15
CA PRO A 166 -6.84 11.79 19.46
C PRO A 166 -7.57 12.26 18.20
N VAL A 167 -8.75 11.70 17.96
CA VAL A 167 -9.65 12.19 16.92
C VAL A 167 -10.50 13.28 17.56
N TRP A 168 -10.39 14.49 17.04
CA TRP A 168 -11.23 15.61 17.45
C TRP A 168 -12.33 15.81 16.40
N GLU A 169 -13.59 15.93 16.83
CA GLU A 169 -14.72 16.21 15.93
C GLU A 169 -14.80 17.70 15.56
N SER A 170 -14.13 18.56 16.33
CA SER A 170 -14.05 19.99 16.06
C SER A 170 -12.73 20.58 16.54
N THR A 171 -12.37 21.75 16.01
CA THR A 171 -11.22 22.54 16.51
C THR A 171 -11.41 23.05 17.93
N ALA A 172 -12.63 23.06 18.47
CA ALA A 172 -12.90 23.42 19.86
C ALA A 172 -12.65 22.26 20.83
N GLU A 173 -12.63 21.03 20.32
CA GLU A 173 -12.32 19.80 21.08
C GLU A 173 -10.80 19.49 21.08
N ALA A 174 -10.08 20.04 20.10
CA ALA A 174 -8.63 19.95 19.95
C ALA A 174 -7.86 20.84 20.93
#